data_AF-A0A838H2A5-F1
#
_entry.id   AF-A0A838H2A5-F1
#
_cell.length_a   1.000
_cell.length_b   1.000
_cell.length_c   1.000
_cell.angle_alpha   90.00
_cell.angle_beta   90.00
_cell.angle_gamma   90.00
#
_symmetry.space_group_name_H-M   'P 1'
#
loop_
_entity.id
_entity.type
_entity.pdbx_description
1 polymer ?
#
loop_
_entity_poly.entity_id
_entity_poly.type
_entity_poly.pdbx_seq_one_letter_code
_entity_poly.pdbx_strand_id
1 'polypeptide(L)' 'PYATPASDVAALLSSLVEAAWLGAGALVVVERSRRDGEWTWPGGFEHLRSRRYGETMLWYGRLAQPGP' A
#
# COMPACT_ATOMS: atom_id res chain seq x y z
N PRO A 1 -5.68 20.70 -7.42
CA PRO A 1 -5.55 19.64 -6.38
C PRO A 1 -4.55 18.58 -6.85
N TYR A 2 -3.38 18.54 -6.22
CA TYR A 2 -2.23 17.79 -6.71
C TYR A 2 -2.38 16.29 -6.41
N ALA A 3 -2.04 15.46 -7.40
CA ALA A 3 -1.94 14.02 -7.20
C ALA A 3 -0.76 13.73 -6.26
N THR A 4 -1.00 13.04 -5.16
CA THR A 4 0.07 12.58 -4.26
C THR A 4 0.92 11.55 -5.00
N PRO A 5 2.25 11.76 -5.17
CA PRO A 5 3.14 10.80 -5.82
C PRO A 5 3.11 9.40 -5.21
N ALA A 6 3.43 8.37 -5.99
CA ALA A 6 3.50 6.98 -5.50
C ALA A 6 4.60 6.79 -4.44
N SER A 7 5.72 7.49 -4.61
CA SER A 7 6.82 7.53 -3.65
C SER A 7 6.38 7.97 -2.27
N ASP A 8 5.51 8.98 -2.19
CA ASP A 8 5.13 9.61 -0.93
C ASP A 8 4.20 8.69 -0.14
N VAL A 9 3.30 7.98 -0.84
CA VAL A 9 2.46 6.95 -0.23
C VAL A 9 3.32 5.78 0.25
N ALA A 10 4.32 5.35 -0.52
CA ALA A 10 5.21 4.26 -0.13
C ALA A 10 6.08 4.63 1.09
N ALA A 11 6.57 5.88 1.14
CA ALA A 11 7.31 6.41 2.28
C ALA A 11 6.43 6.45 3.53
N LEU A 12 5.19 6.95 3.42
CA LEU A 12 4.23 6.96 4.52
C LEU A 12 3.98 5.54 5.07
N LEU A 13 3.73 4.56 4.20
CA LEU A 13 3.52 3.18 4.65
C LEU A 13 4.75 2.60 5.35
N SER A 14 5.96 2.93 4.87
CA SER A 14 7.21 2.52 5.52
C SER A 14 7.31 3.11 6.94
N SER A 15 7.01 4.40 7.10
CA SER A 15 7.00 5.06 8.42
C SER A 15 5.96 4.48 9.37
N LEU A 16 4.79 4.06 8.88
CA LEU A 16 3.77 3.39 9.71
C LEU A 16 4.26 2.04 10.24
N VAL A 17 5.01 1.29 9.43
CA VAL A 17 5.64 0.03 9.85
C VAL A 17 6.74 0.29 10.87
N GLU A 18 7.67 1.21 10.58
CA GLU A 18 8.80 1.54 11.45
C GLU A 18 8.35 2.03 12.84
N ALA A 19 7.29 2.85 12.89
CA ALA A 19 6.75 3.35 14.15
C ALA A 19 5.70 2.40 14.78
N ALA A 20 5.59 1.15 14.30
CA ALA A 20 4.73 0.09 14.85
C ALA A 20 3.24 0.49 14.98
N TRP A 21 2.73 1.33 14.07
CA TRP A 21 1.33 1.75 14.05
C TRP A 21 0.40 0.64 13.53
N LEU A 22 0.95 -0.31 12.77
CA LEU A 22 0.20 -1.39 12.16
C LEU A 22 0.36 -2.67 12.99
N GLY A 23 -0.76 -3.27 13.36
CA GLY A 23 -0.76 -4.59 13.99
C GLY A 23 -0.23 -5.68 13.06
N ALA A 24 0.22 -6.79 13.63
CA ALA A 24 0.64 -7.96 12.86
C ALA A 24 -0.48 -8.44 11.93
N GLY A 25 -0.18 -8.65 10.64
CA GLY A 25 -1.17 -9.08 9.66
C GLY A 25 -2.16 -7.99 9.22
N ALA A 26 -1.90 -6.71 9.53
CA ALA A 26 -2.78 -5.60 9.14
C ALA A 26 -3.03 -5.58 7.63
N LEU A 27 -4.31 -5.44 7.25
CA LEU A 27 -4.72 -5.24 5.86
C LEU A 27 -4.63 -3.75 5.52
N VAL A 28 -3.87 -3.43 4.49
CA VAL A 28 -3.73 -2.07 3.94
C VAL A 28 -4.32 -2.03 2.54
N VAL A 29 -5.04 -0.95 2.24
CA VAL A 29 -5.56 -0.67 0.90
C VAL A 29 -4.99 0.66 0.43
N VAL A 30 -4.35 0.63 -0.73
CA VAL A 30 -3.88 1.84 -1.43
C VAL A 30 -4.86 2.10 -2.58
N GLU A 31 -5.36 3.33 -2.67
CA GLU A 31 -6.22 3.81 -3.76
C GLU A 31 -5.47 4.85 -4.58
N ARG A 32 -5.37 4.66 -5.89
CA ARG A 32 -4.78 5.66 -6.80
C ARG A 32 -5.44 5.65 -8.17
N SER A 33 -5.18 6.71 -8.94
CA SER A 33 -5.60 6.77 -10.34
C SER A 33 -4.87 5.69 -11.15
N ARG A 34 -5.59 5.06 -12.07
CA ARG A 34 -5.02 4.15 -13.07
C ARG A 34 -3.94 4.83 -13.93
N ARG A 35 -4.01 6.15 -14.08
CA ARG A 35 -3.04 6.92 -14.87
C ARG A 35 -1.65 6.95 -14.20
N ASP A 36 -1.58 6.68 -12.90
CA ASP A 36 -0.33 6.70 -12.13
C ASP A 36 0.52 5.43 -12.33
N GLY A 37 0.00 4.44 -13.07
CA GLY A 37 0.69 3.18 -13.35
C GLY A 37 0.50 2.12 -12.26
N GLU A 38 1.45 1.18 -12.21
CA GLU A 38 1.43 0.06 -11.27
C GLU A 38 1.93 0.47 -9.88
N TRP A 39 1.45 -0.21 -8.84
CA TRP A 39 1.82 0.05 -7.46
C TRP A 39 2.83 -0.98 -6.96
N THR A 40 3.90 -0.49 -6.33
CA THR A 40 4.90 -1.34 -5.66
C THR A 40 4.77 -1.16 -4.16
N TRP A 41 4.57 -2.26 -3.44
CA TRP A 41 4.51 -2.25 -1.99
C TRP A 41 5.91 -2.04 -1.38
N PRO A 42 6.05 -1.20 -0.35
CA PRO A 42 7.31 -1.12 0.40
C PRO A 42 7.56 -2.41 1.18
N GLY A 43 8.80 -2.55 1.69
CA GLY A 43 9.22 -3.72 2.43
C GLY A 43 8.29 -4.06 3.60
N GLY A 44 8.13 -5.35 3.87
CA GLY A 44 7.26 -5.87 4.93
C GLY A 44 5.81 -6.10 4.49
N PHE A 45 5.38 -5.64 3.32
CA PHE A 45 4.02 -5.91 2.81
C PHE A 45 4.01 -7.03 1.76
N GLU A 46 3.05 -7.95 1.92
CA GLU A 46 2.68 -8.95 0.92
C GLU A 46 1.54 -8.40 0.05
N HIS A 47 1.68 -8.45 -1.28
CA HIS A 47 0.57 -8.13 -2.18
C HIS A 47 -0.48 -9.24 -2.15
N LEU A 48 -1.76 -8.88 -1.95
CA LEU A 48 -2.86 -9.84 -1.94
C LEU A 48 -3.66 -9.86 -3.24
N ARG A 49 -4.13 -8.69 -3.68
CA ARG A 49 -4.95 -8.54 -4.89
C ARG A 49 -5.03 -7.08 -5.31
N SER A 50 -5.48 -6.84 -6.53
CA SER A 50 -5.86 -5.51 -6.99
C SER A 50 -7.26 -5.53 -7.63
N ARG A 51 -8.00 -4.42 -7.54
CA ARG A 51 -9.34 -4.26 -8.11
C ARG A 51 -9.51 -2.92 -8.80
N ARG A 52 -10.08 -2.95 -10.01
CA ARG A 52 -10.32 -1.77 -10.84
C ARG A 52 -11.75 -1.26 -10.66
N TYR A 53 -11.88 0.05 -10.51
CA TYR A 53 -13.17 0.75 -10.45
C TYR A 53 -13.09 2.01 -11.32
N GLY A 54 -13.52 1.90 -12.58
CA GLY A 54 -13.44 3.01 -13.55
C GLY A 54 -11.99 3.46 -13.80
N GLU A 55 -11.69 4.69 -13.36
CA GLU A 55 -10.35 5.30 -13.40
C GLU A 55 -9.52 5.07 -12.13
N THR A 56 -10.10 4.42 -11.13
CA THR A 56 -9.44 4.12 -9.85
C THR A 56 -8.94 2.68 -9.81
N MET A 57 -7.79 2.48 -9.18
CA MET A 57 -7.24 1.17 -8.88
C MET A 57 -7.04 1.04 -7.36
N LEU A 58 -7.52 -0.06 -6.79
CA LEU A 58 -7.29 -0.44 -5.39
C LEU A 58 -6.27 -1.57 -5.35
N TRP A 59 -5.23 -1.42 -4.53
CA TRP A 59 -4.29 -2.50 -4.22
C TRP A 59 -4.45 -2.89 -2.76
N TYR A 60 -4.63 -4.18 -2.52
CA TYR A 60 -4.71 -4.77 -1.20
C TYR A 60 -3.37 -5.42 -0.87
N GLY A 61 -2.83 -5.08 0.28
CA GLY A 61 -1.60 -5.64 0.81
C GLY A 61 -1.78 -5.98 2.28
N ARG A 62 -0.93 -6.87 2.79
CA ARG A 62 -0.94 -7.28 4.19
C ARG A 62 0.45 -7.12 4.77
N LEU A 63 0.56 -6.52 5.95
CA LEU A 63 1.83 -6.52 6.69
C LEU A 63 2.18 -7.96 7.03
N ALA A 64 3.29 -8.46 6.48
CA ALA A 64 3.78 -9.79 6.75
C ALA A 64 3.94 -9.94 8.27
N GLN A 65 3.37 -11.01 8.82
CA GLN A 65 3.68 -11.36 10.19
C GLN A 65 5.15 -11.79 10.21
N PRO A 66 5.95 -11.37 11.22
CA PRO A 66 7.20 -12.05 11.46
C PRO A 66 6.88 -13.55 11.58
N GLY A 67 7.70 -14.38 10.91
CA GLY A 67 7.58 -15.84 11.03
C GLY A 67 7.65 -16.26 12.51
N PRO A 68 7.10 -17.43 12.85
CA PRO A 68 7.17 -17.94 14.22
C PRO A 68 8.60 -18.04 14.75
#